data_AF-A0A8C2LQW7-F1
#
_entry.id   AF-A0A8C2LQW7-F1
#
_cell.length_a   1.000
_cell.length_b   1.000
_cell.length_c   1.000
_cell.angle_alpha   90.00
_cell.angle_beta   90.00
_cell.angle_gamma   90.00
#
_symmetry.space_group_name_H-M   'P 1'
#
loop_
_entity.id
_entity.type
_entity.pdbx_description
1 polymer ?
#
loop_
_entity_poly.entity_id
_entity_poly.type
_entity_poly.pdbx_seq_one_letter_code
_entity_poly.pdbx_strand_id
1 'polypeptide(L)' 'MAGVLSRDTPDIENILALHPRIQAHATLRSTVAKKLDKKHWKRNSDKNCFACEKLENNFDDIKHTTLGERGALREAMR' A
#
# COMPACT_ATOMS: atom_id res chain seq x y z
N MET A 1 29.09 13.51 -28.05
CA MET A 1 28.48 14.64 -27.33
C MET A 1 28.13 14.16 -25.93
N ALA A 2 28.56 14.86 -24.88
CA ALA A 2 28.24 14.45 -23.51
C ALA A 2 26.75 14.69 -23.22
N GLY A 3 26.11 13.79 -22.47
CA GLY A 3 24.72 13.96 -22.03
C GLY A 3 24.57 15.13 -21.04
N VAL A 4 23.33 15.58 -20.84
CA VAL A 4 23.02 16.64 -19.87
C VAL A 4 23.14 16.07 -18.46
N LEU A 5 24.20 16.44 -17.73
CA LEU A 5 24.53 15.89 -16.40
C LEU A 5 23.52 16.25 -15.30
N SER A 6 22.72 17.30 -15.51
CA SER A 6 21.72 17.79 -14.55
C SER A 6 20.32 17.25 -14.81
N ARG A 7 20.17 16.22 -15.63
CA ARG A 7 18.88 15.58 -15.93
C ARG A 7 18.99 14.08 -15.69
N ASP A 8 17.90 13.53 -15.20
CA ASP A 8 17.76 12.09 -15.04
C ASP A 8 17.78 11.41 -16.41
N THR A 9 18.40 10.23 -16.48
CA THR A 9 18.32 9.38 -17.66
C THR A 9 16.94 8.70 -17.72
N PRO A 10 16.51 8.18 -18.88
CA PRO A 10 15.21 7.52 -19.01
C PRO A 10 14.97 6.40 -17.99
N ASP A 11 16.02 5.66 -17.63
CA ASP A 11 15.94 4.59 -16.62
C ASP A 11 15.66 5.15 -15.22
N ILE A 12 16.28 6.27 -14.86
CA ILE A 12 16.06 6.94 -13.57
C ILE A 12 14.67 7.57 -13.54
N GLU A 13 14.22 8.20 -14.63
CA GLU A 13 12.86 8.74 -14.72
C GLU A 13 11.79 7.64 -14.52
N ASN A 14 12.02 6.43 -15.07
CA ASN A 14 11.14 5.28 -14.88
C ASN A 14 11.10 4.82 -13.41
N ILE A 15 12.24 4.78 -12.73
CA ILE A 15 12.30 4.45 -11.30
C ILE A 15 11.54 5.50 -10.47
N LEU A 16 11.64 6.77 -10.85
CA LEU A 16 11.01 7.90 -10.16
C LEU A 16 9.52 8.09 -10.51
N ALA A 17 8.90 7.16 -11.25
CA ALA A 17 7.51 7.29 -11.70
C ALA A 17 6.48 7.46 -10.58
N LEU A 18 6.73 6.88 -9.39
CA LEU A 18 5.86 6.99 -8.21
C LEU A 18 6.41 7.92 -7.12
N HIS A 19 7.50 8.64 -7.41
CA HIS A 19 8.05 9.60 -6.46
C HIS A 19 7.02 10.72 -6.18
N PRO A 20 6.82 11.14 -4.92
CA PRO A 20 5.87 12.20 -4.60
C PRO A 20 6.17 13.50 -5.37
N ARG A 21 5.15 14.06 -6.01
CA ARG A 21 5.20 15.36 -6.72
C ARG A 21 3.92 16.14 -6.43
N ILE A 22 4.06 17.45 -6.21
CA ILE A 22 2.93 18.35 -5.96
C ILE A 22 2.07 18.42 -7.23
N GLN A 23 0.76 18.18 -7.08
CA GLN A 23 -0.20 18.35 -8.16
C GLN A 23 -0.66 19.80 -8.20
N ALA A 24 -0.49 20.46 -9.35
CA ALA A 24 -0.91 21.86 -9.53
C ALA A 24 -2.44 22.02 -9.65
N HIS A 25 -3.16 20.92 -9.89
CA HIS A 25 -4.60 20.90 -10.13
C HIS A 25 -5.28 19.73 -9.42
N ALA A 26 -6.61 19.76 -9.38
CA ALA A 26 -7.42 18.66 -8.86
C ALA A 26 -7.31 17.40 -9.74
N THR A 27 -7.35 16.23 -9.11
CA THR A 27 -7.32 14.93 -9.81
C THR A 27 -8.72 14.51 -10.27
N LEU A 28 -8.87 14.10 -11.52
CA LEU A 28 -10.13 13.59 -12.07
C LEU A 28 -10.14 12.04 -12.09
N ARG A 29 -11.07 11.42 -11.35
CA ARG A 29 -11.33 9.97 -11.39
C ARG A 29 -12.82 9.71 -11.21
N SER A 30 -13.41 8.87 -12.06
CA SER A 30 -14.82 8.51 -11.94
C SER A 30 -15.06 7.60 -10.73
N THR A 31 -16.29 7.64 -10.20
CA THR A 31 -16.72 6.75 -9.11
C THR A 31 -16.56 5.28 -9.49
N VAL A 32 -16.85 4.93 -10.74
CA VAL A 32 -16.71 3.57 -11.26
C VAL A 32 -15.24 3.13 -11.20
N ALA A 33 -14.32 3.95 -11.72
CA ALA A 33 -12.89 3.65 -11.69
C ALA A 33 -12.36 3.49 -10.25
N LYS A 34 -12.75 4.39 -9.33
CA LYS A 34 -12.36 4.29 -7.92
C LYS A 34 -12.89 3.02 -7.23
N LYS A 35 -14.11 2.59 -7.56
CA LYS A 35 -14.68 1.34 -7.00
C LYS A 35 -13.91 0.10 -7.46
N LEU A 36 -13.42 0.09 -8.70
CA LEU A 36 -12.59 -0.99 -9.23
C LEU A 36 -11.21 -1.00 -8.57
N ASP A 37 -10.53 0.14 -8.54
CA ASP A 37 -9.18 0.30 -7.99
C ASP A 37 -9.12 0.00 -6.48
N LYS A 38 -10.17 0.33 -5.72
CA LYS A 38 -10.24 0.06 -4.26
C LYS A 38 -9.98 -1.42 -3.92
N LYS A 39 -10.39 -2.36 -4.78
CA LYS A 39 -10.20 -3.79 -4.54
C LYS A 39 -8.72 -4.18 -4.55
N HIS A 40 -7.90 -3.52 -5.38
CA HIS A 40 -6.47 -3.82 -5.50
C HIS A 40 -5.68 -3.46 -4.23
N TRP A 41 -6.11 -2.43 -3.51
CA TRP A 41 -5.40 -1.88 -2.34
C TRP A 41 -6.00 -2.29 -0.98
N LYS A 42 -6.95 -3.23 -0.96
CA LYS A 42 -7.69 -3.63 0.25
C LYS A 42 -6.77 -4.37 1.24
N ARG A 43 -6.63 -3.85 2.46
CA ARG A 43 -5.75 -4.43 3.51
C ARG A 43 -6.50 -5.24 4.58
N ASN A 44 -7.66 -4.77 4.99
CA ASN A 44 -8.51 -5.42 6.00
C ASN A 44 -9.59 -6.27 5.35
N SER A 45 -10.27 -7.09 6.15
CA SER A 45 -11.40 -7.90 5.72
C SER A 45 -12.44 -7.08 4.92
N ASP A 46 -12.94 -7.66 3.83
CA ASP A 46 -14.02 -7.06 3.07
C ASP A 46 -15.35 -7.28 3.80
N LYS A 47 -16.05 -6.19 4.12
CA LYS A 47 -17.38 -6.23 4.74
C LYS A 47 -18.44 -6.89 3.86
N ASN A 48 -18.18 -7.01 2.56
CA ASN A 48 -19.07 -7.67 1.60
C ASN A 48 -18.68 -9.13 1.34
N CYS A 49 -17.59 -9.62 1.95
CA CYS A 49 -17.22 -11.02 1.86
C CYS A 49 -17.92 -11.79 2.97
N PHE A 50 -18.78 -12.74 2.59
CA PHE A 50 -19.54 -13.58 3.52
C PHE A 50 -18.96 -15.00 3.65
N ALA A 51 -17.95 -15.33 2.85
CA ALA A 51 -17.25 -16.60 2.93
C ALA A 51 -16.04 -16.46 3.86
N CYS A 52 -15.92 -17.37 4.83
CA CYS A 52 -14.69 -17.50 5.61
C CYS A 52 -13.62 -18.20 4.76
N GLU A 53 -12.36 -17.79 4.91
CA GLU A 53 -11.23 -18.58 4.39
C GLU A 53 -11.24 -19.97 5.03
N LYS A 54 -10.71 -20.98 4.33
CA LYS A 54 -10.63 -22.35 4.87
C LYS A 54 -9.60 -22.39 6.00
N LEU A 55 -10.05 -22.71 7.21
CA LEU A 55 -9.21 -22.79 8.40
C LEU A 55 -9.00 -24.23 8.90
N GLU A 56 -9.38 -25.24 8.09
CA GLU A 56 -9.19 -26.64 8.46
C GLU A 56 -7.70 -26.92 8.67
N ASN A 57 -7.36 -27.46 9.85
CA ASN A 57 -5.99 -27.77 10.27
C ASN A 57 -5.03 -26.56 10.30
N ASN A 58 -5.54 -25.33 10.46
CA ASN A 58 -4.73 -24.14 10.73
C ASN A 58 -4.68 -23.85 12.25
N PHE A 59 -3.46 -23.82 12.80
CA PHE A 59 -3.20 -23.53 14.22
C PHE A 59 -2.27 -22.31 14.40
N ASP A 60 -2.29 -21.39 13.44
CA ASP A 60 -1.50 -20.15 13.48
C ASP A 60 -1.95 -19.25 14.64
N ASP A 61 -1.04 -18.39 15.14
CA ASP A 61 -1.39 -17.41 16.16
C ASP A 61 -2.26 -16.28 15.58
N ILE A 62 -3.55 -16.28 15.94
CA ILE A 62 -4.53 -15.28 15.51
C ILE A 62 -4.79 -14.16 16.52
N LYS A 63 -4.07 -14.13 17.64
CA LYS A 63 -4.29 -13.11 18.68
C LYS A 63 -4.00 -11.72 18.11
N HIS A 64 -4.99 -10.83 18.17
CA HIS A 64 -4.82 -9.43 17.78
C HIS A 64 -3.86 -8.65 18.71
N THR A 65 -3.45 -9.26 19.83
CA THR A 65 -2.60 -8.67 20.86
C THR A 65 -1.14 -9.12 20.79
N THR A 66 -0.78 -10.03 19.87
CA THR A 66 0.61 -10.44 19.70
C THR A 66 1.43 -9.27 19.15
N LEU A 67 2.46 -8.86 19.89
CA LEU A 67 3.39 -7.80 19.51
C LEU A 67 4.81 -8.36 19.35
N GLY A 68 5.45 -8.06 18.23
CA GLY A 68 6.90 -8.21 18.07
C GLY A 68 7.65 -7.02 18.69
N GLU A 69 8.99 -7.10 18.74
CA GLU A 69 9.86 -6.12 19.41
C GLU A 69 9.52 -4.65 19.07
N ARG A 70 9.48 -4.29 17.77
CA ARG A 70 9.14 -2.93 17.33
C ARG A 70 7.77 -2.47 17.83
N GLY A 71 6.78 -3.36 17.83
CA GLY A 71 5.42 -3.04 18.29
C GLY A 71 5.38 -2.86 19.80
N ALA A 72 6.04 -3.76 20.53
CA ALA A 72 6.11 -3.75 21.99
C ALA A 72 6.82 -2.48 22.51
N LEU A 73 7.98 -2.12 21.95
CA LEU A 73 8.70 -0.91 22.34
C LEU A 73 7.84 0.36 22.13
N ARG A 74 7.14 0.45 20.99
CA ARG A 74 6.27 1.59 20.70
C ARG A 74 5.08 1.67 21.65
N GLU A 75 4.44 0.55 21.97
CA GLU A 75 3.29 0.54 22.88
C GLU A 75 3.70 0.77 24.34
N ALA A 76 4.88 0.28 24.76
CA ALA A 76 5.40 0.51 26.09
C ALA A 76 5.75 1.98 26.36
N MET A 77 6.10 2.75 25.32
CA MET A 77 6.44 4.18 25.42
C MET A 77 5.23 5.12 25.28
N ARG A 78 4.04 4.61 24.92
CA ARG A 78 2.85 5.41 24.60
C ARG A 78 2.12 5.88 25.86
#